data_AF-A0A831LWA0-F1
#
_entry.id   AF-A0A831LWA0-F1
#
_cell.length_a   1.000
_cell.length_b   1.000
_cell.length_c   1.000
_cell.angle_alpha   90.00
_cell.angle_beta   90.00
_cell.angle_gamma   90.00
#
_symmetry.space_group_name_H-M   'P 1'
#
loop_
_entity.id
_entity.type
_entity.pdbx_description
1 polymer ?
#
loop_
_entity_poly.entity_id
_entity_poly.type
_entity_poly.pdbx_seq_one_letter_code
_entity_poly.pdbx_strand_id
1 'polypeptide(L)'
;MIKRAAAALVILCALAPLARADWKQELNALLGRDPDYRAARDFLAAEAGKLEGEDKQTAAFILPFLAARSGDARAERDLVAEYFETYHDNDPLFGFLDESALRGLLGFWASWKRLYPLVYDLNLLSYARTPATGLPVSVDIGLELLNEAFYRISLGPYILEGGHWREGFHILTIPLSGLFERSDTYEFTLDLKAGDIICRKPLRLQVDIADVAPAPASSPRDVFSASPAVPADPIREGEISVYIDGKLVLRSRKITTRPESFTFPLGGPLMQGQKPYMPPPKNDPMASGVSILDALALAYKTIKDLVAKRPPKPSPPSYQKVSALSFAYTRTASGGQAVSARATLSLPTTRAVILESESPI
;
A
#
# COMPACT_ATOMS: atom_id res chain seq x y z
N MET A 1 20.60 -61.56 20.10
CA MET A 1 19.46 -60.80 20.65
C MET A 1 19.66 -59.29 20.62
N ILE A 2 20.88 -58.78 20.89
CA ILE A 2 21.21 -57.34 20.92
C ILE A 2 20.89 -56.58 19.62
N LYS A 3 21.14 -57.19 18.44
CA LYS A 3 20.84 -56.56 17.13
C LYS A 3 19.34 -56.30 16.89
N ARG A 4 18.45 -57.11 17.47
CA ARG A 4 16.99 -56.94 17.34
C ARG A 4 16.46 -55.85 18.29
N ALA A 5 17.07 -55.71 19.46
CA ALA A 5 16.75 -54.63 20.41
C ALA A 5 17.21 -53.25 19.90
N ALA A 6 18.39 -53.17 19.28
CA ALA A 6 18.87 -51.93 18.67
C ALA A 6 18.00 -51.48 17.48
N ALA A 7 17.55 -52.42 16.64
CA ALA A 7 16.62 -52.12 15.54
C ALA A 7 15.25 -51.66 16.06
N ALA A 8 14.73 -52.27 17.13
CA ALA A 8 13.49 -51.83 17.77
C ALA A 8 13.61 -50.42 18.37
N LEU A 9 14.75 -50.08 18.97
CA LEU A 9 15.01 -48.76 19.54
C LEU A 9 15.12 -47.68 18.44
N VAL A 10 15.77 -47.99 17.31
CA VAL A 10 15.87 -47.08 16.16
C VAL A 10 14.51 -46.87 15.51
N ILE A 11 13.66 -47.90 15.43
CA ILE A 11 12.27 -47.77 14.95
C ILE A 11 11.42 -46.94 15.93
N LEU A 12 11.59 -47.13 17.25
CA LEU A 12 10.89 -46.32 18.25
C LEU A 12 11.32 -44.85 18.21
N CYS A 13 12.62 -44.57 18.02
CA CYS A 13 13.13 -43.21 17.87
C CYS A 13 12.76 -42.57 16.52
N ALA A 14 12.63 -43.37 15.46
CA ALA A 14 12.15 -42.90 14.15
C ALA A 14 10.62 -42.66 14.13
N LEU A 15 9.88 -43.23 15.08
CA LEU A 15 8.45 -42.96 15.32
C LEU A 15 8.21 -41.83 16.33
N ALA A 16 9.24 -41.33 17.02
CA ALA A 16 9.11 -40.19 17.93
C ALA A 16 8.55 -38.89 17.28
N PRO A 17 8.84 -38.54 16.01
CA PRO A 17 8.17 -37.41 15.36
C PRO A 17 6.69 -37.66 15.02
N LEU A 18 6.25 -38.93 14.99
CA LEU A 18 4.84 -39.33 14.87
C LEU A 18 4.11 -39.39 16.23
N ALA A 19 4.86 -39.26 17.34
CA ALA A 19 4.34 -39.15 18.70
C ALA A 19 4.36 -37.69 19.21
N ARG A 20 4.34 -36.70 18.30
CA ARG A 20 3.75 -35.41 18.66
C ARG A 20 2.30 -35.70 19.00
N ALA A 21 1.86 -35.30 20.19
CA ALA A 21 0.44 -35.20 20.48
C ALA A 21 -0.19 -34.42 19.33
N ASP A 22 -1.14 -35.04 18.62
CA ASP A 22 -1.82 -34.41 17.50
C ASP A 22 -2.55 -33.19 18.05
N TRP A 23 -1.97 -32.00 17.86
CA TRP A 23 -2.45 -30.75 18.44
C TRP A 23 -3.93 -30.50 18.10
N LYS A 24 -4.41 -31.07 16.99
CA LYS A 24 -5.80 -31.05 16.55
C LYS A 24 -6.71 -31.83 17.50
N GLN A 25 -6.28 -33.01 17.95
CA GLN A 25 -7.02 -33.82 18.92
C GLN A 25 -7.08 -33.15 20.29
N GLU A 26 -5.96 -32.59 20.74
CA GLU A 26 -5.89 -31.91 22.04
C GLU A 26 -6.71 -30.60 22.04
N LEU A 27 -6.66 -29.84 20.94
CA LEU A 27 -7.50 -28.68 20.75
C LEU A 27 -8.99 -29.04 20.75
N ASN A 28 -9.39 -30.12 20.07
CA ASN A 28 -10.78 -30.59 20.10
C ASN A 28 -11.23 -31.03 21.49
N ALA A 29 -10.35 -31.70 22.25
CA ALA A 29 -10.67 -32.09 23.62
C ALA A 29 -10.99 -30.87 24.50
N LEU A 30 -10.25 -29.76 24.30
CA LEU A 30 -10.49 -28.49 25.00
C LEU A 30 -11.74 -27.75 24.48
N LEU A 31 -12.11 -27.94 23.22
CA LEU A 31 -13.27 -27.30 22.58
C LEU A 31 -14.55 -28.16 22.59
N GLY A 32 -14.54 -29.29 23.30
CA GLY A 32 -15.62 -30.28 23.30
C GLY A 32 -16.92 -29.79 23.94
N ARG A 33 -17.57 -30.64 24.74
CA ARG A 33 -18.93 -30.37 25.25
C ARG A 33 -19.01 -29.16 26.19
N ASP A 34 -17.96 -28.90 26.97
CA ASP A 34 -17.82 -27.73 27.83
C ASP A 34 -16.50 -27.02 27.47
N PRO A 35 -16.55 -26.06 26.53
CA PRO A 35 -15.33 -25.54 25.93
C PRO A 35 -14.58 -24.58 26.86
N ASP A 36 -13.32 -24.90 27.15
CA ASP A 36 -12.40 -23.98 27.82
C ASP A 36 -11.60 -23.19 26.77
N TYR A 37 -12.19 -22.08 26.32
CA TYR A 37 -11.58 -21.22 25.30
C TYR A 37 -10.26 -20.60 25.75
N ARG A 38 -10.06 -20.37 27.04
CA ARG A 38 -8.82 -19.79 27.56
C ARG A 38 -7.71 -20.83 27.52
N ALA A 39 -7.96 -22.03 28.04
CA ALA A 39 -6.99 -23.13 27.97
C ALA A 39 -6.67 -23.50 26.51
N ALA A 40 -7.67 -23.55 25.64
CA ALA A 40 -7.48 -23.78 24.20
C ALA A 40 -6.59 -22.73 23.55
N ARG A 41 -6.78 -21.44 23.90
CA ARG A 41 -5.95 -20.34 23.39
C ARG A 41 -4.50 -20.49 23.84
N ASP A 42 -4.28 -20.71 25.13
CA ASP A 42 -2.94 -20.80 25.72
C ASP A 42 -2.18 -21.99 25.15
N PHE A 43 -2.84 -23.14 25.02
CA PHE A 43 -2.33 -24.33 24.36
C PHE A 43 -1.94 -24.03 22.89
N LEU A 44 -2.88 -23.51 22.10
CA LEU A 44 -2.65 -23.29 20.68
C LEU A 44 -1.58 -22.22 20.43
N ALA A 45 -1.50 -21.18 21.27
CA ALA A 45 -0.49 -20.14 21.16
C ALA A 45 0.92 -20.68 21.46
N ALA A 46 1.05 -21.59 22.44
CA ALA A 46 2.30 -22.26 22.75
C ALA A 46 2.74 -23.23 21.64
N GLU A 47 1.78 -23.86 20.95
CA GLU A 47 2.07 -24.82 19.90
C GLU A 47 2.28 -24.18 18.52
N ALA A 48 1.63 -23.04 18.24
CA ALA A 48 1.67 -22.36 16.95
C ALA A 48 3.10 -22.03 16.46
N GLY A 49 4.02 -21.71 17.37
CA GLY A 49 5.42 -21.44 17.03
C GLY A 49 6.19 -22.67 16.53
N LYS A 50 5.68 -23.88 16.78
CA LYS A 50 6.29 -25.16 16.40
C LYS A 50 5.68 -25.77 15.13
N LEU A 51 4.55 -25.21 14.67
CA LEU A 51 3.84 -25.66 13.48
C LEU A 51 4.43 -25.02 12.23
N GLU A 52 4.34 -25.73 11.10
CA GLU A 52 4.80 -25.28 9.80
C GLU A 52 3.70 -25.46 8.74
N GLY A 53 3.82 -24.76 7.62
CA GLY A 53 2.91 -24.88 6.47
C GLY A 53 1.43 -24.64 6.83
N GLU A 54 0.57 -25.53 6.35
CA GLU A 54 -0.88 -25.46 6.52
C GLU A 54 -1.32 -25.54 7.98
N ASP A 55 -0.62 -26.29 8.83
CA ASP A 55 -0.96 -26.40 10.25
C ASP A 55 -0.72 -25.08 10.97
N LYS A 56 0.35 -24.34 10.60
CA LYS A 56 0.60 -23.00 11.12
C LYS A 56 -0.50 -22.02 10.72
N GLN A 57 -0.93 -22.06 9.45
CA GLN A 57 -2.04 -21.23 8.97
C GLN A 57 -3.35 -21.58 9.67
N THR A 58 -3.60 -22.86 9.89
CA THR A 58 -4.80 -23.34 10.60
C THR A 58 -4.82 -22.86 12.05
N ALA A 59 -3.69 -22.97 12.76
CA ALA A 59 -3.56 -22.43 14.11
C ALA A 59 -3.75 -20.91 14.13
N ALA A 60 -3.11 -20.18 13.21
CA ALA A 60 -3.25 -18.73 13.08
C ALA A 60 -4.69 -18.28 12.77
N PHE A 61 -5.47 -19.11 12.07
CA PHE A 61 -6.89 -18.85 11.80
C PHE A 61 -7.79 -19.06 13.02
N ILE A 62 -7.45 -20.02 13.89
CA ILE A 62 -8.28 -20.36 15.07
C ILE A 62 -7.97 -19.44 16.25
N LEU A 63 -6.71 -19.01 16.41
CA LEU A 63 -6.27 -18.17 17.53
C LEU A 63 -7.12 -16.90 17.76
N PRO A 64 -7.46 -16.08 16.73
CA PRO A 64 -8.29 -14.90 16.93
C PRO A 64 -9.70 -15.24 17.44
N PHE A 65 -10.28 -16.35 16.97
CA PHE A 65 -11.58 -16.83 17.47
C PHE A 65 -11.50 -17.18 18.97
N LEU A 66 -10.44 -17.86 19.41
CA LEU A 66 -10.26 -18.19 20.82
C LEU A 66 -10.02 -16.94 21.68
N ALA A 67 -9.31 -15.94 21.15
CA ALA A 67 -9.15 -14.64 21.81
C ALA A 67 -10.49 -13.93 21.99
N ALA A 68 -11.31 -13.89 20.94
CA ALA A 68 -12.66 -13.31 20.97
C ALA A 68 -13.55 -14.00 22.01
N ARG A 69 -13.56 -15.35 22.02
CA ARG A 69 -14.34 -16.15 22.98
C ARG A 69 -13.86 -16.00 24.42
N SER A 70 -12.60 -15.63 24.62
CA SER A 70 -12.01 -15.33 25.93
C SER A 70 -12.19 -13.87 26.37
N GLY A 71 -12.80 -13.02 25.55
CA GLY A 71 -13.05 -11.60 25.84
C GLY A 71 -11.85 -10.67 25.61
N ASP A 72 -10.80 -11.12 24.92
CA ASP A 72 -9.60 -10.32 24.65
C ASP A 72 -9.69 -9.66 23.27
N ALA A 73 -10.42 -8.53 23.22
CA ALA A 73 -10.70 -7.82 21.98
C ALA A 73 -9.45 -7.19 21.33
N ARG A 74 -8.39 -6.94 22.10
CA ARG A 74 -7.13 -6.43 21.55
C ARG A 74 -6.38 -7.55 20.82
N ALA A 75 -6.19 -8.69 21.49
CA ALA A 75 -5.54 -9.83 20.86
C ALA A 75 -6.34 -10.35 19.66
N GLU A 76 -7.67 -10.35 19.73
CA GLU A 76 -8.53 -10.67 18.59
C GLU A 76 -8.17 -9.81 17.36
N ARG A 77 -8.19 -8.48 17.50
CA ARG A 77 -7.90 -7.55 16.40
C ARG A 77 -6.49 -7.74 15.85
N ASP A 78 -5.49 -7.84 16.73
CA ASP A 78 -4.09 -8.00 16.33
C ASP A 78 -3.88 -9.31 15.54
N LEU A 79 -4.47 -10.42 16.01
CA LEU A 79 -4.37 -11.73 15.37
C LEU A 79 -5.17 -11.80 14.07
N VAL A 80 -6.34 -11.16 13.99
CA VAL A 80 -7.12 -11.06 12.75
C VAL A 80 -6.33 -10.27 11.69
N ALA A 81 -5.77 -9.11 12.06
CA ALA A 81 -4.95 -8.33 11.14
C ALA A 81 -3.72 -9.13 10.70
N GLU A 82 -3.09 -9.88 11.60
CA GLU A 82 -1.97 -10.77 11.24
C GLU A 82 -2.36 -11.78 10.19
N TYR A 83 -3.51 -12.42 10.40
CA TYR A 83 -3.99 -13.46 9.52
C TYR A 83 -4.29 -12.91 8.13
N PHE A 84 -5.05 -11.81 8.03
CA PHE A 84 -5.37 -11.21 6.73
C PHE A 84 -4.13 -10.73 5.97
N GLU A 85 -3.19 -10.07 6.65
CA GLU A 85 -1.98 -9.53 5.99
C GLU A 85 -0.97 -10.64 5.62
N THR A 86 -1.00 -11.79 6.30
CA THR A 86 -0.09 -12.92 6.01
C THR A 86 -0.69 -13.89 5.00
N TYR A 87 -1.94 -14.27 5.20
CA TYR A 87 -2.60 -15.35 4.49
C TYR A 87 -3.65 -14.88 3.48
N HIS A 88 -3.93 -13.57 3.39
CA HIS A 88 -4.79 -12.98 2.36
C HIS A 88 -6.17 -13.65 2.23
N ASP A 89 -6.83 -13.94 3.36
CA ASP A 89 -8.15 -14.59 3.42
C ASP A 89 -8.21 -16.04 2.89
N ASN A 90 -7.07 -16.74 2.79
CA ASN A 90 -7.03 -18.14 2.36
C ASN A 90 -7.52 -19.11 3.43
N ASP A 91 -8.71 -19.67 3.26
CA ASP A 91 -9.31 -20.60 4.24
C ASP A 91 -8.54 -21.93 4.37
N PRO A 92 -8.09 -22.30 5.59
CA PRO A 92 -7.54 -23.63 5.85
C PRO A 92 -8.61 -24.73 5.94
N LEU A 93 -8.15 -25.98 6.03
CA LEU A 93 -9.02 -27.15 6.17
C LEU A 93 -9.36 -27.41 7.64
N PHE A 94 -10.66 -27.44 7.97
CA PHE A 94 -11.16 -27.61 9.35
C PHE A 94 -11.81 -28.97 9.63
N GLY A 95 -11.56 -29.98 8.79
CA GLY A 95 -12.22 -31.29 8.92
C GLY A 95 -11.96 -32.02 10.25
N PHE A 96 -11.02 -31.55 11.07
CA PHE A 96 -10.78 -32.09 12.39
C PHE A 96 -11.70 -31.48 13.46
N LEU A 97 -12.20 -30.25 13.30
CA LEU A 97 -12.99 -29.59 14.34
C LEU A 97 -14.38 -30.20 14.48
N ASP A 98 -14.85 -30.29 15.73
CA ASP A 98 -16.24 -30.66 16.02
C ASP A 98 -17.24 -29.64 15.44
N GLU A 99 -18.45 -30.11 15.09
CA GLU A 99 -19.44 -29.31 14.34
C GLU A 99 -19.81 -27.99 15.05
N SER A 100 -19.94 -28.01 16.38
CA SER A 100 -20.27 -26.82 17.17
C SER A 100 -19.16 -25.77 17.12
N ALA A 101 -17.91 -26.20 17.32
CA ALA A 101 -16.72 -25.35 17.27
C ALA A 101 -16.53 -24.78 15.86
N LEU A 102 -16.67 -25.62 14.84
CA LEU A 102 -16.59 -25.22 13.43
C LEU A 102 -17.63 -24.16 13.08
N ARG A 103 -18.90 -24.37 13.46
CA ARG A 103 -19.96 -23.39 13.19
C ARG A 103 -19.69 -22.05 13.87
N GLY A 104 -19.20 -22.08 15.11
CA GLY A 104 -18.82 -20.89 15.85
C GLY A 104 -17.66 -20.14 15.20
N LEU A 105 -16.64 -20.86 14.75
CA LEU A 105 -15.47 -20.32 14.05
C LEU A 105 -15.86 -19.67 12.71
N LEU A 106 -16.68 -20.35 11.91
CA LEU A 106 -17.13 -19.82 10.62
C LEU A 106 -18.00 -18.57 10.79
N GLY A 107 -18.89 -18.54 11.79
CA GLY A 107 -19.70 -17.36 12.08
C GLY A 107 -18.86 -16.15 12.52
N PHE A 108 -17.79 -16.40 13.30
CA PHE A 108 -16.81 -15.39 13.66
C PHE A 108 -16.11 -14.80 12.42
N TRP A 109 -15.56 -15.66 11.57
CA TRP A 109 -14.84 -15.22 10.38
C TRP A 109 -15.74 -14.57 9.32
N ALA A 110 -16.99 -15.00 9.19
CA ALA A 110 -17.94 -14.35 8.27
C ALA A 110 -18.10 -12.85 8.55
N SER A 111 -18.04 -12.44 9.82
CA SER A 111 -18.12 -11.03 10.20
C SER A 111 -16.85 -10.29 9.81
N TRP A 112 -15.68 -10.86 10.14
CA TRP A 112 -14.38 -10.27 9.84
C TRP A 112 -14.09 -10.19 8.34
N LYS A 113 -14.42 -11.23 7.56
CA LYS A 113 -14.27 -11.24 6.10
C LYS A 113 -15.10 -10.19 5.40
N ARG A 114 -16.24 -9.79 5.97
CA ARG A 114 -17.08 -8.71 5.43
C ARG A 114 -16.56 -7.32 5.78
N LEU A 115 -15.91 -7.18 6.93
CA LEU A 115 -15.51 -5.88 7.47
C LEU A 115 -14.07 -5.51 7.14
N TYR A 116 -13.14 -6.46 7.16
CA TYR A 116 -11.71 -6.17 7.07
C TYR A 116 -11.33 -5.67 5.66
N PRO A 117 -10.89 -4.41 5.49
CA PRO A 117 -10.56 -3.84 4.19
C PRO A 117 -9.14 -4.24 3.78
N LEU A 118 -8.94 -5.52 3.45
CA LEU A 118 -7.64 -6.05 3.05
C LEU A 118 -7.19 -5.39 1.74
N VAL A 119 -6.04 -4.72 1.78
CA VAL A 119 -5.33 -4.25 0.59
C VAL A 119 -4.17 -5.17 0.28
N TYR A 120 -4.19 -5.74 -0.91
CA TYR A 120 -3.18 -6.67 -1.40
C TYR A 120 -2.73 -6.27 -2.82
N ASP A 121 -1.69 -6.96 -3.31
CA ASP A 121 -1.09 -6.73 -4.63
C ASP A 121 -0.70 -5.27 -4.92
N LEU A 122 -0.08 -4.61 -3.92
CA LEU A 122 0.46 -3.26 -4.08
C LEU A 122 1.65 -3.26 -5.03
N ASN A 123 1.53 -2.57 -6.16
CA ASN A 123 2.57 -2.50 -7.18
C ASN A 123 2.66 -1.10 -7.79
N LEU A 124 3.83 -0.76 -8.31
CA LEU A 124 3.99 0.41 -9.16
C LEU A 124 3.44 0.10 -10.56
N LEU A 125 2.82 1.09 -11.21
CA LEU A 125 2.29 0.95 -12.56
C LEU A 125 3.25 1.60 -13.57
N SER A 126 3.73 0.79 -14.51
CA SER A 126 4.51 1.24 -15.66
C SER A 126 3.60 1.37 -16.88
N TYR A 127 3.70 2.48 -17.60
CA TYR A 127 2.98 2.70 -18.86
C TYR A 127 3.95 2.62 -20.03
N ALA A 128 3.53 1.97 -21.11
CA ALA A 128 4.35 1.76 -22.32
C ALA A 128 4.65 3.05 -23.12
N ARG A 129 4.48 4.25 -22.53
CA ARG A 129 4.85 5.50 -23.22
C ARG A 129 6.37 5.60 -23.32
N THR A 130 6.79 5.94 -24.54
CA THR A 130 8.13 6.33 -25.02
C THR A 130 9.00 6.93 -23.91
N PRO A 131 10.30 6.58 -23.79
CA PRO A 131 11.14 6.92 -22.65
C PRO A 131 11.03 8.41 -22.35
N ALA A 132 10.31 8.73 -21.27
CA ALA A 132 10.20 10.09 -20.77
C ALA A 132 11.60 10.49 -20.31
N THR A 133 12.28 11.30 -21.10
CA THR A 133 13.48 12.01 -20.66
C THR A 133 13.05 12.98 -19.56
N GLY A 134 13.33 12.65 -18.31
CA GLY A 134 13.01 13.49 -17.15
C GLY A 134 12.38 12.73 -15.99
N LEU A 135 12.29 13.41 -14.85
CA LEU A 135 11.65 12.88 -13.66
C LEU A 135 10.11 12.94 -13.80
N PRO A 136 9.39 11.90 -13.38
CA PRO A 136 7.94 11.92 -13.36
C PRO A 136 7.41 12.92 -12.32
N VAL A 137 6.29 13.56 -12.62
CA VAL A 137 5.59 14.46 -11.68
C VAL A 137 4.81 13.68 -10.63
N SER A 138 4.32 12.50 -11.00
CA SER A 138 3.59 11.58 -10.13
C SER A 138 3.86 10.13 -10.51
N VAL A 139 3.57 9.22 -9.60
CA VAL A 139 3.59 7.78 -9.84
C VAL A 139 2.26 7.17 -9.48
N ASP A 140 1.84 6.20 -10.27
CA ASP A 140 0.60 5.47 -10.04
C ASP A 140 0.92 4.15 -9.33
N ILE A 141 0.25 3.93 -8.21
CA ILE A 141 0.31 2.71 -7.42
C ILE A 141 -0.99 1.95 -7.66
N GLY A 142 -0.89 0.73 -8.19
CA GLY A 142 -2.00 -0.18 -8.28
C GLY A 142 -2.15 -0.97 -6.99
N LEU A 143 -3.38 -1.13 -6.53
CA LEU A 143 -3.71 -1.96 -5.37
C LEU A 143 -5.04 -2.67 -5.60
N GLU A 144 -5.21 -3.85 -5.01
CA GLU A 144 -6.49 -4.56 -4.96
C GLU A 144 -7.06 -4.49 -3.55
N LEU A 145 -8.35 -4.19 -3.47
CA LEU A 145 -9.10 -4.05 -2.24
C LEU A 145 -10.16 -5.15 -2.17
N LEU A 146 -10.12 -5.98 -1.12
CA LEU A 146 -11.05 -7.10 -0.96
C LEU A 146 -12.48 -6.62 -0.67
N ASN A 147 -12.64 -5.66 0.23
CA ASN A 147 -13.93 -5.13 0.68
C ASN A 147 -13.99 -3.62 0.51
N GLU A 148 -15.16 -3.09 0.18
CA GLU A 148 -15.33 -1.63 0.06
C GLU A 148 -14.96 -0.89 1.35
N ALA A 149 -14.33 0.27 1.20
CA ALA A 149 -13.86 1.08 2.31
C ALA A 149 -13.78 2.56 1.94
N PHE A 150 -13.99 3.41 2.94
CA PHE A 150 -13.55 4.80 2.86
C PHE A 150 -12.04 4.86 3.05
N TYR A 151 -11.34 5.62 2.21
CA TYR A 151 -9.90 5.77 2.32
C TYR A 151 -9.51 7.21 2.59
N ARG A 152 -8.37 7.37 3.26
CA ARG A 152 -7.65 8.62 3.42
C ARG A 152 -6.17 8.34 3.27
N ILE A 153 -5.52 9.01 2.34
CA ILE A 153 -4.06 9.00 2.23
C ILE A 153 -3.48 10.30 2.77
N SER A 154 -2.41 10.16 3.56
CA SER A 154 -1.73 11.28 4.19
C SER A 154 -0.21 11.14 4.10
N LEU A 155 0.49 12.28 4.13
CA LEU A 155 1.94 12.37 4.26
C LEU A 155 2.23 13.20 5.52
N GLY A 156 2.65 12.53 6.59
CA GLY A 156 2.75 13.15 7.91
C GLY A 156 1.42 13.77 8.35
N PRO A 157 1.36 15.08 8.68
CA PRO A 157 0.12 15.73 9.10
C PRO A 157 -0.81 16.13 7.93
N TYR A 158 -0.36 16.01 6.67
CA TYR A 158 -1.09 16.51 5.52
C TYR A 158 -1.92 15.42 4.85
N ILE A 159 -3.21 15.68 4.65
CA ILE A 159 -4.10 14.79 3.89
C ILE A 159 -3.96 15.13 2.40
N LEU A 160 -3.59 14.13 1.60
CA LEU A 160 -3.42 14.29 0.16
C LEU A 160 -4.74 14.06 -0.57
N GLU A 161 -5.42 12.96 -0.24
CA GLU A 161 -6.64 12.53 -0.90
C GLU A 161 -7.48 11.69 0.06
N GLY A 162 -8.80 11.68 -0.15
CA GLY A 162 -9.70 10.76 0.52
C GLY A 162 -10.97 10.58 -0.28
N GLY A 163 -11.64 9.46 -0.06
CA GLY A 163 -12.81 9.09 -0.84
C GLY A 163 -13.37 7.74 -0.43
N HIS A 164 -14.07 7.11 -1.38
CA HIS A 164 -14.67 5.79 -1.19
C HIS A 164 -14.22 4.88 -2.33
N TRP A 165 -13.68 3.72 -1.97
CA TRP A 165 -13.32 2.65 -2.90
C TRP A 165 -14.27 1.48 -2.72
N ARG A 166 -14.79 0.97 -3.84
CA ARG A 166 -15.52 -0.30 -3.88
C ARG A 166 -14.54 -1.47 -3.84
N GLU A 167 -15.00 -2.70 -3.67
CA GLU A 167 -14.14 -3.88 -3.90
C GLU A 167 -13.50 -3.86 -5.31
N GLY A 168 -12.29 -4.39 -5.43
CA GLY A 168 -11.55 -4.53 -6.69
C GLY A 168 -10.29 -3.67 -6.80
N PHE A 169 -9.85 -3.46 -8.04
CA PHE A 169 -8.59 -2.79 -8.36
C PHE A 169 -8.74 -1.26 -8.38
N HIS A 170 -7.84 -0.57 -7.68
CA HIS A 170 -7.75 0.89 -7.63
C HIS A 170 -6.36 1.38 -7.97
N ILE A 171 -6.31 2.61 -8.46
CA ILE A 171 -5.06 3.31 -8.76
C ILE A 171 -4.99 4.53 -7.85
N LEU A 172 -3.90 4.62 -7.12
CA LEU A 172 -3.55 5.73 -6.26
C LEU A 172 -2.41 6.51 -6.90
N THR A 173 -2.64 7.78 -7.22
CA THR A 173 -1.61 8.65 -7.82
C THR A 173 -0.88 9.43 -6.74
N ILE A 174 0.40 9.15 -6.54
CA ILE A 174 1.25 9.87 -5.58
C ILE A 174 2.06 10.95 -6.30
N PRO A 175 1.97 12.23 -5.91
CA PRO A 175 2.83 13.28 -6.45
C PRO A 175 4.28 13.07 -5.98
N LEU A 176 5.23 13.18 -6.91
CA LEU A 176 6.66 12.99 -6.68
C LEU A 176 7.48 14.30 -6.71
N SER A 177 6.81 15.44 -6.87
CA SER A 177 7.45 16.76 -6.90
C SER A 177 8.30 17.00 -5.64
N GLY A 178 9.61 17.20 -5.84
CA GLY A 178 10.58 17.41 -4.77
C GLY A 178 11.19 16.15 -4.15
N LEU A 179 10.70 14.95 -4.49
CA LEU A 179 11.16 13.71 -3.85
C LEU A 179 12.51 13.19 -4.37
N PHE A 180 13.00 13.74 -5.48
CA PHE A 180 14.24 13.31 -6.17
C PHE A 180 15.46 14.19 -5.87
N GLU A 181 15.40 15.00 -4.81
CA GLU A 181 16.54 15.82 -4.37
C GLU A 181 17.65 14.96 -3.74
N ARG A 182 17.24 13.94 -2.97
CA ARG A 182 18.13 13.00 -2.29
C ARG A 182 17.50 11.61 -2.25
N SER A 183 18.34 10.60 -2.05
CA SER A 183 17.84 9.26 -1.74
C SER A 183 17.22 9.26 -0.34
N ASP A 184 15.96 8.86 -0.26
CA ASP A 184 15.18 8.88 0.99
C ASP A 184 14.02 7.87 0.92
N THR A 185 13.40 7.63 2.06
CA THR A 185 12.16 6.85 2.16
C THR A 185 11.03 7.76 2.63
N TYR A 186 10.00 7.88 1.79
CA TYR A 186 8.81 8.67 2.08
C TYR A 186 7.70 7.76 2.57
N GLU A 187 7.24 7.99 3.80
CA GLU A 187 6.19 7.21 4.44
C GLU A 187 4.84 7.91 4.31
N PHE A 188 4.02 7.39 3.41
CA PHE A 188 2.61 7.75 3.30
C PHE A 188 1.79 6.86 4.23
N THR A 189 0.65 7.34 4.69
CA THR A 189 -0.27 6.58 5.53
C THR A 189 -1.61 6.45 4.83
N LEU A 190 -2.00 5.21 4.52
CA LEU A 190 -3.30 4.86 3.98
C LEU A 190 -4.19 4.37 5.11
N ASP A 191 -5.16 5.18 5.52
CA ASP A 191 -6.20 4.80 6.47
C ASP A 191 -7.43 4.32 5.71
N LEU A 192 -7.93 3.13 6.06
CA LEU A 192 -9.09 2.48 5.46
C LEU A 192 -10.14 2.26 6.54
N LYS A 193 -11.33 2.80 6.33
CA LYS A 193 -12.45 2.64 7.24
C LYS A 193 -13.55 1.80 6.59
N ALA A 194 -13.90 0.70 7.24
CA ALA A 194 -15.00 -0.17 6.86
C ALA A 194 -15.82 -0.50 8.11
N GLY A 195 -17.08 -0.06 8.14
CA GLY A 195 -17.91 -0.15 9.35
C GLY A 195 -17.27 0.56 10.56
N ASP A 196 -17.10 -0.18 11.65
CA ASP A 196 -16.52 0.27 12.91
C ASP A 196 -15.00 0.18 12.97
N ILE A 197 -14.35 -0.52 12.02
CA ILE A 197 -12.90 -0.69 12.01
C ILE A 197 -12.20 0.35 11.13
N ILE A 198 -11.00 0.73 11.57
CA ILE A 198 -10.08 1.58 10.82
C ILE A 198 -8.73 0.86 10.74
N CYS A 199 -8.33 0.47 9.53
CA CYS A 199 -7.04 -0.15 9.26
C CYS A 199 -6.08 0.90 8.72
N ARG A 200 -4.93 1.07 9.37
CA ARG A 200 -3.84 1.94 8.94
C ARG A 200 -2.75 1.12 8.28
N LYS A 201 -2.48 1.39 7.01
CA LYS A 201 -1.40 0.75 6.23
C LYS A 201 -0.35 1.81 5.83
N PRO A 202 0.89 1.73 6.34
CA PRO A 202 1.94 2.67 5.93
C PRO A 202 2.45 2.29 4.54
N LEU A 203 2.44 3.20 3.57
CA LEU A 203 3.00 2.99 2.24
C LEU A 203 4.37 3.65 2.17
N ARG A 204 5.42 2.85 2.06
CA ARG A 204 6.80 3.36 2.03
C ARG A 204 7.28 3.42 0.59
N LEU A 205 7.48 4.63 0.08
CA LEU A 205 8.10 4.86 -1.22
C LEU A 205 9.58 5.11 -1.02
N GLN A 206 10.42 4.17 -1.45
CA GLN A 206 11.86 4.33 -1.42
C GLN A 206 12.35 4.93 -2.74
N VAL A 207 13.17 5.97 -2.63
CA VAL A 207 13.82 6.64 -3.75
C VAL A 207 15.33 6.45 -3.62
N ASP A 208 15.93 5.66 -4.52
CA ASP A 208 17.37 5.47 -4.58
C ASP A 208 17.94 6.21 -5.79
N ILE A 209 18.96 7.05 -5.60
CA ILE A 209 19.56 7.88 -6.65
C ILE A 209 21.03 7.47 -6.80
N ALA A 210 21.37 6.96 -7.98
CA ALA A 210 22.73 6.61 -8.33
C ALA A 210 23.27 7.58 -9.40
N ASP A 211 24.41 8.20 -9.14
CA ASP A 211 25.14 8.97 -10.15
C ASP A 211 25.85 7.99 -11.09
N VAL A 212 25.51 8.02 -12.39
CA VAL A 212 25.91 6.98 -13.36
C VAL A 212 27.11 7.41 -14.20
N ALA A 213 27.15 8.67 -14.62
CA ALA A 213 28.23 9.22 -15.45
C ALA A 213 28.16 10.76 -15.49
N PRO A 214 29.28 11.46 -15.77
CA PRO A 214 29.22 12.87 -16.16
C PRO A 214 28.31 13.03 -17.38
N ALA A 215 27.34 13.95 -17.31
CA ALA A 215 26.43 14.18 -18.42
C ALA A 215 27.21 14.80 -19.59
N PRO A 216 26.92 14.45 -20.86
CA PRO A 216 27.46 15.20 -21.98
C PRO A 216 27.01 16.66 -21.82
N ALA A 217 27.96 17.59 -21.90
CA ALA A 217 27.69 19.02 -21.78
C ALA A 217 26.56 19.39 -22.75
N SER A 218 25.39 19.73 -22.21
CA SER A 218 24.35 20.36 -23.02
C SER A 218 24.92 21.68 -23.50
N SER A 219 25.07 21.83 -24.82
CA SER A 219 25.41 23.11 -25.42
C SER A 219 24.44 24.17 -24.89
N PRO A 220 24.93 25.38 -24.54
CA PRO A 220 24.07 26.42 -24.02
C PRO A 220 23.02 26.76 -25.08
N ARG A 221 21.76 26.43 -24.81
CA ARG A 221 20.64 27.06 -25.50
C ARG A 221 20.47 28.42 -24.84
N ASP A 222 20.89 29.46 -25.55
CA ASP A 222 20.46 30.83 -25.27
C ASP A 222 18.92 30.87 -25.34
N VAL A 223 18.27 30.75 -24.20
CA VAL A 223 16.87 31.12 -24.04
C VAL A 223 16.84 32.41 -23.24
N PHE A 224 16.90 33.51 -23.99
CA PHE A 224 16.43 34.80 -23.50
C PHE A 224 14.95 34.68 -23.15
N SER A 225 14.66 34.42 -21.88
CA SER A 225 13.37 34.69 -21.25
C SER A 225 13.62 34.86 -19.77
N ALA A 226 13.85 36.11 -19.36
CA ALA A 226 13.91 36.48 -17.96
C ALA A 226 12.50 36.35 -17.36
N SER A 227 12.31 35.38 -16.46
CA SER A 227 11.31 35.46 -15.40
C SER A 227 11.99 36.01 -14.15
N PRO A 228 11.28 36.81 -13.33
CA PRO A 228 11.91 37.54 -12.22
C PRO A 228 12.38 36.55 -11.14
N ALA A 229 13.69 36.49 -10.94
CA ALA A 229 14.30 35.75 -9.85
C ALA A 229 14.04 36.50 -8.54
N VAL A 230 13.30 35.87 -7.62
CA VAL A 230 13.37 36.19 -6.20
C VAL A 230 14.76 35.76 -5.73
N PRO A 231 15.56 36.62 -5.06
CA PRO A 231 16.88 36.24 -4.62
C PRO A 231 16.76 35.24 -3.46
N ALA A 232 17.02 33.96 -3.74
CA ALA A 232 17.32 32.99 -2.71
C ALA A 232 18.78 33.19 -2.30
N ASP A 233 19.01 33.94 -1.22
CA ASP A 233 20.32 33.99 -0.59
C ASP A 233 20.74 32.55 -0.22
N PRO A 234 21.95 32.10 -0.62
CA PRO A 234 22.39 30.75 -0.32
C PRO A 234 22.51 30.53 1.19
N ILE A 235 21.89 29.44 1.67
CA ILE A 235 21.98 28.96 3.04
C ILE A 235 23.46 28.70 3.36
N ARG A 236 24.03 29.48 4.27
CA ARG A 236 25.43 29.32 4.70
C ARG A 236 25.52 28.17 5.69
N GLU A 237 25.99 27.03 5.24
CA GLU A 237 26.44 25.95 6.13
C GLU A 237 27.81 26.30 6.70
N GLY A 238 27.93 26.36 8.03
CA GLY A 238 29.19 26.53 8.74
C GLY A 238 29.64 25.21 9.36
N GLU A 239 30.79 24.71 8.95
CA GLU A 239 31.48 23.58 9.58
C GLU A 239 32.67 24.12 10.38
N ILE A 240 32.71 23.80 11.68
CA ILE A 240 33.88 24.11 12.53
C ILE A 240 34.58 22.78 12.86
N SER A 241 35.80 22.66 12.35
CA SER A 241 36.70 21.52 12.55
C SER A 241 37.93 22.00 13.31
N VAL A 242 38.14 21.49 14.52
CA VAL A 242 39.29 21.83 15.36
C VAL A 242 40.28 20.66 15.37
N TYR A 243 41.52 20.96 14.98
CA TYR A 243 42.62 20.01 14.93
C TYR A 243 43.67 20.39 15.97
N ILE A 244 44.17 19.40 16.71
CA ILE A 244 45.34 19.54 17.59
C ILE A 244 46.30 18.40 17.21
N ASP A 245 47.56 18.74 16.94
CA ASP A 245 48.62 17.82 16.49
C ASP A 245 48.21 16.91 15.31
N GLY A 246 47.51 17.50 14.33
CA GLY A 246 47.08 16.79 13.12
C GLY A 246 45.96 15.77 13.33
N LYS A 247 45.41 15.65 14.55
CA LYS A 247 44.24 14.83 14.84
C LYS A 247 43.01 15.71 15.06
N LEU A 248 41.92 15.38 14.36
CA LEU A 248 40.63 16.04 14.51
C LEU A 248 40.08 15.75 15.91
N VAL A 249 39.95 16.78 16.74
CA VAL A 249 39.48 16.63 18.13
C VAL A 249 38.01 16.99 18.26
N LEU A 250 37.51 17.89 17.41
CA LEU A 250 36.11 18.30 17.44
C LEU A 250 35.61 18.63 16.03
N ARG A 251 34.45 18.08 15.67
CA ARG A 251 33.69 18.44 14.48
C ARG A 251 32.28 18.80 14.91
N SER A 252 31.91 20.06 14.74
CA SER A 252 30.56 20.55 15.05
C SER A 252 29.95 21.16 13.79
N ARG A 253 28.79 20.62 13.39
CA ARG A 253 27.99 21.11 12.26
C ARG A 253 26.72 21.73 12.83
N LYS A 254 26.56 23.05 12.68
CA LYS A 254 25.33 23.75 13.06
C LYS A 254 24.51 24.05 11.82
N ILE A 255 23.43 23.31 11.63
CA ILE A 255 22.44 23.56 10.58
C ILE A 255 21.43 24.55 11.16
N THR A 256 21.31 25.72 10.56
CA THR A 256 20.21 26.64 10.89
C THR A 256 18.98 26.12 10.17
N THR A 257 18.14 25.34 10.85
CA THR A 257 16.83 24.91 10.34
C THR A 257 15.93 26.13 10.22
N ARG A 258 15.89 26.73 9.02
CA ARG A 258 14.74 27.52 8.63
C ARG A 258 13.66 26.51 8.21
N PRO A 259 12.48 26.48 8.84
CA PRO A 259 11.39 25.69 8.31
C PRO A 259 10.97 26.36 7.00
N GLU A 260 11.36 25.77 5.86
CA GLU A 260 10.74 26.17 4.61
C GLU A 260 9.26 25.79 4.70
N SER A 261 8.41 26.80 4.57
CA SER A 261 6.98 26.64 4.44
C SER A 261 6.69 25.87 3.15
N PHE A 262 6.62 24.54 3.27
CA PHE A 262 6.17 23.64 2.23
C PHE A 262 4.74 24.03 1.87
N THR A 263 4.58 24.78 0.78
CA THR A 263 3.28 25.20 0.28
C THR A 263 2.93 24.28 -0.86
N PHE A 264 2.14 23.26 -0.56
CA PHE A 264 1.53 22.42 -1.58
C PHE A 264 0.48 23.27 -2.31
N PRO A 265 0.52 23.41 -3.65
CA PRO A 265 -0.65 23.87 -4.35
C PRO A 265 -1.68 22.74 -4.26
N LEU A 266 -2.50 22.77 -3.21
CA LEU A 266 -3.74 22.03 -3.15
C LEU A 266 -4.55 22.54 -4.34
N GLY A 267 -4.52 21.81 -5.45
CA GLY A 267 -5.60 21.87 -6.41
C GLY A 267 -6.83 21.46 -5.63
N GLY A 268 -7.60 22.43 -5.15
CA GLY A 268 -8.86 22.17 -4.47
C GLY A 268 -9.75 21.26 -5.32
N PRO A 269 -10.74 20.58 -4.72
CA PRO A 269 -11.59 19.66 -5.45
C PRO A 269 -12.22 20.37 -6.65
N LEU A 270 -11.78 19.98 -7.85
CA LEU A 270 -12.41 20.44 -9.09
C LEU A 270 -13.74 19.70 -9.20
N MET A 271 -14.79 20.34 -8.68
CA MET A 271 -16.16 19.99 -9.03
C MET A 271 -16.30 19.99 -10.56
N GLN A 272 -17.00 19.00 -11.12
CA GLN A 272 -17.31 18.98 -12.54
C GLN A 272 -18.02 20.29 -12.94
N GLY A 273 -17.42 21.02 -13.89
CA GLY A 273 -18.05 22.18 -14.55
C GLY A 273 -17.45 23.56 -14.28
N GLN A 274 -16.49 23.74 -13.36
CA GLN A 274 -15.89 25.08 -13.12
C GLN A 274 -14.51 25.23 -13.76
N LYS A 275 -14.48 25.64 -15.02
CA LYS A 275 -13.39 26.48 -15.56
C LYS A 275 -13.96 27.88 -15.78
N PRO A 276 -13.46 28.95 -15.14
CA PRO A 276 -14.12 30.26 -15.12
C PRO A 276 -14.21 31.01 -16.47
N TYR A 277 -13.67 30.47 -17.55
CA TYR A 277 -13.62 31.14 -18.87
C TYR A 277 -13.87 30.20 -20.06
N MET A 278 -14.47 29.03 -19.88
CA MET A 278 -14.96 28.26 -21.03
C MET A 278 -16.45 28.58 -21.27
N PRO A 279 -16.82 29.00 -22.49
CA PRO A 279 -18.23 29.07 -22.85
C PRO A 279 -18.86 27.68 -22.70
N PRO A 280 -20.14 27.59 -22.30
CA PRO A 280 -20.80 26.33 -22.02
C PRO A 280 -20.69 25.41 -23.26
N PRO A 281 -20.37 24.12 -23.06
CA PRO A 281 -20.29 23.18 -24.17
C PRO A 281 -21.64 23.13 -24.88
N LYS A 282 -21.64 23.35 -26.21
CA LYS A 282 -22.84 23.40 -27.07
C LYS A 282 -23.73 22.14 -27.04
N ASN A 283 -23.34 21.10 -26.31
CA ASN A 283 -24.05 19.83 -26.17
C ASN A 283 -24.36 19.54 -24.69
N ASP A 284 -25.01 20.49 -24.00
CA ASP A 284 -25.53 20.25 -22.66
C ASP A 284 -26.97 19.68 -22.77
N PRO A 285 -27.19 18.39 -22.47
CA PRO A 285 -28.49 17.75 -22.63
C PRO A 285 -29.55 18.25 -21.63
N MET A 286 -29.17 19.06 -20.63
CA MET A 286 -30.12 19.68 -19.70
C MET A 286 -30.59 21.08 -20.12
N ALA A 287 -30.09 21.63 -21.24
CA ALA A 287 -30.39 23.00 -21.69
C ALA A 287 -31.14 23.12 -23.03
N SER A 288 -31.65 22.02 -23.61
CA SER A 288 -32.32 22.04 -24.91
C SER A 288 -33.79 21.62 -24.82
N GLY A 289 -34.71 22.59 -24.87
CA GLY A 289 -36.08 22.35 -25.31
C GLY A 289 -36.09 22.18 -26.82
N VAL A 290 -36.36 20.97 -27.32
CA VAL A 290 -36.27 20.64 -28.75
C VAL A 290 -37.64 20.84 -29.40
N SER A 291 -37.71 21.66 -30.45
CA SER A 291 -38.88 21.79 -31.31
C SER A 291 -39.09 20.50 -32.12
N ILE A 292 -40.34 20.05 -32.27
CA ILE A 292 -40.72 18.76 -32.87
C ILE A 292 -40.16 18.55 -34.29
N LEU A 293 -39.88 19.63 -35.02
CA LEU A 293 -39.27 19.57 -36.36
C LEU A 293 -37.76 19.29 -36.31
N ASP A 294 -37.05 19.76 -35.28
CA ASP A 294 -35.62 19.43 -35.08
C ASP A 294 -35.43 18.01 -34.56
N ALA A 295 -36.43 17.43 -33.89
CA ALA A 295 -36.42 16.04 -33.44
C ALA A 295 -36.38 15.04 -34.60
N LEU A 296 -37.03 15.36 -35.73
CA LEU A 296 -36.99 14.53 -36.95
C LEU A 296 -35.64 14.62 -37.67
N ALA A 297 -35.04 15.82 -37.71
CA ALA A 297 -33.70 16.01 -38.27
C ALA A 297 -32.62 15.33 -37.42
N LEU A 298 -32.74 15.38 -36.09
CA LEU A 298 -31.88 14.66 -35.17
C LEU A 298 -32.06 13.13 -35.28
N ALA A 299 -33.29 12.63 -35.45
CA ALA A 299 -33.54 11.20 -35.66
C ALA A 299 -32.90 10.68 -36.96
N TYR A 300 -32.93 11.45 -38.05
CA TYR A 300 -32.28 11.06 -39.30
C TYR A 300 -30.75 11.05 -39.16
N LYS A 301 -30.19 12.01 -38.41
CA LYS A 301 -28.75 12.11 -38.14
C LYS A 301 -28.27 10.99 -37.22
N THR A 302 -29.03 10.63 -36.18
CA THR A 302 -28.70 9.52 -35.28
C THR A 302 -28.78 8.17 -35.98
N ILE A 303 -29.75 7.95 -36.89
CA ILE A 303 -29.81 6.73 -37.70
C ILE A 303 -28.58 6.64 -38.64
N LYS A 304 -28.18 7.76 -39.25
CA LYS A 304 -26.99 7.81 -40.12
C LYS A 304 -25.70 7.60 -39.33
N ASP A 305 -25.58 8.15 -38.13
CA ASP A 305 -24.43 7.96 -37.24
C ASP A 305 -24.41 6.57 -36.57
N LEU A 306 -25.57 5.90 -36.43
CA LEU A 306 -25.63 4.50 -35.97
C LEU A 306 -25.11 3.52 -37.04
N VAL A 307 -25.31 3.85 -38.32
CA VAL A 307 -24.84 3.08 -39.50
C VAL A 307 -23.38 3.40 -39.81
N ALA A 308 -22.92 4.62 -39.55
CA ALA A 308 -21.53 5.02 -39.68
C ALA A 308 -20.69 4.54 -38.48
N LYS A 309 -20.17 3.30 -38.58
CA LYS A 309 -19.05 2.73 -37.80
C LYS A 309 -18.83 3.33 -36.41
N ARG A 310 -19.31 2.61 -35.39
CA ARG A 310 -18.95 2.83 -33.98
C ARG A 310 -17.45 3.16 -33.86
N PRO A 311 -17.06 4.30 -33.24
CA PRO A 311 -15.66 4.57 -32.98
C PRO A 311 -15.08 3.39 -32.19
N PRO A 312 -13.84 2.94 -32.49
CA PRO A 312 -13.23 1.84 -31.76
C PRO A 312 -13.29 2.16 -30.26
N LYS A 313 -13.77 1.21 -29.45
CA LYS A 313 -13.74 1.34 -27.99
C LYS A 313 -12.32 1.77 -27.62
N PRO A 314 -12.13 2.84 -26.82
CA PRO A 314 -10.80 3.21 -26.37
C PRO A 314 -10.19 1.97 -25.72
N SER A 315 -9.08 1.49 -26.28
CA SER A 315 -8.33 0.39 -25.70
C SER A 315 -7.97 0.76 -24.27
N PRO A 316 -8.18 -0.13 -23.28
CA PRO A 316 -7.79 0.16 -21.91
C PRO A 316 -6.31 0.56 -21.88
N PRO A 317 -5.92 1.53 -21.04
CA PRO A 317 -4.52 1.90 -20.90
C PRO A 317 -3.72 0.65 -20.56
N SER A 318 -2.74 0.31 -21.41
CA SER A 318 -1.85 -0.82 -21.16
C SER A 318 -0.85 -0.40 -20.08
N TYR A 319 -1.11 -0.83 -18.85
CA TYR A 319 -0.15 -0.73 -17.75
C TYR A 319 0.43 -2.10 -17.43
N GLN A 320 1.64 -2.11 -16.89
CA GLN A 320 2.31 -3.28 -16.36
C GLN A 320 2.57 -3.07 -14.87
N LYS A 321 2.18 -4.03 -14.04
CA LYS A 321 2.54 -4.07 -12.61
C LYS A 321 4.05 -4.36 -12.50
N VAL A 322 4.79 -3.48 -11.84
CA VAL A 322 6.25 -3.60 -11.64
C VAL A 322 6.60 -3.36 -10.17
N SER A 323 7.64 -4.04 -9.70
CA SER A 323 8.16 -3.87 -8.33
C SER A 323 9.03 -2.62 -8.18
N ALA A 324 9.62 -2.15 -9.29
CA ALA A 324 10.44 -0.95 -9.31
C ALA A 324 10.26 -0.17 -10.62
N LEU A 325 10.35 1.16 -10.53
CA LEU A 325 10.41 2.06 -11.68
C LEU A 325 11.76 2.76 -11.70
N SER A 326 12.38 2.87 -12.87
CA SER A 326 13.69 3.53 -13.02
C SER A 326 13.60 4.68 -14.00
N PHE A 327 14.09 5.84 -13.58
CA PHE A 327 14.10 7.09 -14.33
C PHE A 327 15.52 7.59 -14.48
N ALA A 328 15.91 8.01 -15.68
CA ALA A 328 17.19 8.65 -15.92
C ALA A 328 16.97 10.16 -16.08
N TYR A 329 17.77 10.97 -15.38
CA TYR A 329 17.69 12.42 -15.42
C TYR A 329 19.06 13.06 -15.17
N THR A 330 19.19 14.34 -15.47
CA THR A 330 20.40 15.11 -15.18
C THR A 330 20.21 15.93 -13.91
N ARG A 331 21.23 15.93 -13.03
CA ARG A 331 21.25 16.74 -11.81
C ARG A 331 22.58 17.47 -11.66
N THR A 332 22.59 18.59 -10.95
CA THR A 332 23.81 19.32 -10.61
C THR A 332 24.42 18.74 -9.33
N ALA A 333 25.63 18.18 -9.42
CA ALA A 333 26.38 17.71 -8.26
C ALA A 333 26.93 18.87 -7.43
N SER A 334 27.40 18.60 -6.21
CA SER A 334 27.93 19.58 -5.25
C SER A 334 29.11 20.44 -5.75
N GLY A 335 29.72 20.08 -6.90
CA GLY A 335 30.74 20.87 -7.61
C GLY A 335 30.22 21.69 -8.80
N GLY A 336 28.91 21.84 -8.99
CA GLY A 336 28.31 22.59 -10.10
C GLY A 336 28.34 21.88 -11.46
N GLN A 337 28.88 20.66 -11.54
CA GLN A 337 28.86 19.86 -12.77
C GLN A 337 27.53 19.13 -12.95
N ALA A 338 27.03 19.08 -14.18
CA ALA A 338 25.88 18.27 -14.56
C ALA A 338 26.28 16.79 -14.63
N VAL A 339 25.62 15.96 -13.83
CA VAL A 339 25.82 14.52 -13.75
C VAL A 339 24.53 13.82 -14.17
N SER A 340 24.67 12.74 -14.95
CA SER A 340 23.56 11.86 -15.26
C SER A 340 23.29 10.96 -14.05
N ALA A 341 22.09 11.03 -13.51
CA ALA A 341 21.63 10.23 -12.38
C ALA A 341 20.52 9.27 -12.83
N ARG A 342 20.42 8.14 -12.13
CA ARG A 342 19.30 7.21 -12.23
C ARG A 342 18.59 7.16 -10.88
N ALA A 343 17.30 7.49 -10.87
CA ALA A 343 16.43 7.31 -9.73
C ALA A 343 15.66 5.98 -9.88
N THR A 344 15.63 5.18 -8.82
CA THR A 344 14.82 3.97 -8.71
C THR A 344 13.79 4.16 -7.63
N LEU A 345 12.52 3.89 -7.96
CA LEU A 345 11.41 3.86 -7.02
C LEU A 345 11.05 2.42 -6.69
N SER A 346 10.81 2.12 -5.42
CA SER A 346 10.28 0.83 -4.99
C SER A 346 9.26 0.99 -3.86
N LEU A 347 8.38 0.00 -3.72
CA LEU A 347 7.34 -0.06 -2.69
C LEU A 347 7.50 -1.34 -1.86
N PRO A 348 8.34 -1.33 -0.81
CA PRO A 348 8.38 -2.42 0.16
C PRO A 348 7.01 -2.66 0.81
N THR A 349 6.66 -3.94 0.95
CA THR A 349 5.41 -4.36 1.56
C THR A 349 5.42 -4.10 3.06
N THR A 350 4.28 -3.64 3.55
CA THR A 350 4.06 -3.26 4.94
C THR A 350 2.75 -3.84 5.45
N ARG A 351 2.70 -4.12 6.75
CA ARG A 351 1.53 -4.68 7.42
C ARG A 351 0.59 -3.56 7.86
N ALA A 352 -0.72 -3.76 7.68
CA ALA A 352 -1.73 -2.88 8.26
C ALA A 352 -1.93 -3.15 9.76
N VAL A 353 -2.33 -2.11 10.49
CA VAL A 353 -2.68 -2.17 11.92
C VAL A 353 -4.11 -1.66 12.10
N ILE A 354 -4.92 -2.38 12.88
CA ILE A 354 -6.25 -1.91 13.26
C ILE A 354 -6.08 -0.87 14.35
N LEU A 355 -6.55 0.35 14.11
CA LEU A 355 -6.53 1.41 15.12
C LEU A 355 -7.60 1.12 16.17
N GLU A 356 -7.23 1.23 17.45
CA GLU A 356 -8.20 1.27 18.53
C GLU A 356 -9.05 2.53 18.34
N SER A 357 -10.38 2.37 18.36
CA SER A 357 -11.26 3.53 18.42
C SER A 357 -10.99 4.24 19.75
N GLU A 358 -10.28 5.37 19.70
CA GLU A 358 -10.35 6.33 20.81
C GLU A 358 -11.83 6.62 21.01
N SER A 359 -12.32 6.28 22.20
CA SER A 359 -13.69 6.58 22.57
C SER A 359 -13.91 8.08 22.38
N PRO A 360 -14.98 8.52 21.70
CA PRO A 360 -15.28 9.94 21.65
C PRO A 360 -15.46 10.42 23.10
N ILE A 361 -14.63 11.38 23.51
CA ILE A 361 -14.73 12.07 24.80
C ILE A 361 -16.08 12.79 24.91
#